data_AF-A0A3N6R9Q5-F1
#
_entry.id   AF-A0A3N6R9Q5-F1
#
_cell.length_a   1.000
_cell.length_b   1.000
_cell.length_c   1.000
_cell.angle_alpha   90.00
_cell.angle_beta   90.00
_cell.angle_gamma   90.00
#
_symmetry.space_group_name_H-M   'P 1'
#
loop_
_entity.id
_entity.type
_entity.pdbx_description
1 polymer ?
#
loop_
_entity_poly.entity_id
_entity_poly.type
_entity_poly.pdbx_seq_one_letter_code
_entity_poly.pdbx_strand_id
1 'polypeptide(L)'
;MNMIYSKRLAPEHPLPTAYKDSWNALQGVQARSEPWINDYADFNRFFLVGDSAGANISHHLAFRTKQSDHTVKIKGIAMMHPYFWGT
;
A
#
# COMPACT_ATOMS: atom_id res chain seq x y z
N MET A 1 -3.05 -13.60 -5.69
CA MET A 1 -4.17 -12.66 -5.73
C MET A 1 -3.59 -11.25 -5.75
N ASN A 2 -4.01 -10.39 -6.68
CA ASN A 2 -3.52 -9.00 -6.78
C ASN A 2 -4.70 -8.05 -6.52
N MET A 3 -4.55 -7.13 -5.56
CA MET A 3 -5.56 -6.12 -5.26
C MET A 3 -5.09 -4.76 -5.77
N ILE A 4 -5.90 -4.09 -6.58
CA ILE A 4 -5.65 -2.73 -7.06
C ILE A 4 -6.56 -1.78 -6.30
N TYR A 5 -5.99 -0.75 -5.66
CA TYR A 5 -6.73 0.23 -4.87
C TYR A 5 -6.71 1.61 -5.54
N SER A 6 -7.86 2.31 -5.49
CA SER A 6 -8.02 3.65 -6.05
C SER A 6 -7.71 4.73 -4.99
N LYS A 7 -6.84 5.67 -5.35
CA LYS A 7 -6.41 6.78 -4.50
C LYS A 7 -7.00 8.08 -5.01
N ARG A 8 -7.30 9.01 -4.10
CA ARG A 8 -7.62 10.38 -4.51
C ARG A 8 -6.39 11.05 -5.13
N LEU A 9 -6.62 11.80 -6.21
CA LEU A 9 -5.58 12.39 -7.04
C LEU A 9 -5.32 13.85 -6.66
N ALA A 10 -4.09 14.28 -6.90
CA ALA A 10 -3.71 15.70 -6.88
C ALA A 10 -3.99 16.30 -8.27
N PRO A 11 -4.30 17.61 -8.36
CA PRO A 11 -4.23 18.61 -7.28
C PRO A 11 -5.46 18.68 -6.36
N GLU A 12 -6.58 18.06 -6.71
CA GLU A 12 -7.86 18.16 -5.98
C GLU A 12 -7.73 17.67 -4.53
N HIS A 13 -6.88 16.67 -4.32
CA HIS A 13 -6.53 16.13 -3.02
C HIS A 13 -5.01 16.03 -2.87
N PRO A 14 -4.33 17.12 -2.44
CA PRO A 14 -2.88 17.13 -2.30
C PRO A 14 -2.36 16.06 -1.35
N LEU A 15 -1.06 15.74 -1.47
CA LEU A 15 -0.38 14.91 -0.47
C LEU A 15 -0.54 15.54 0.93
N PRO A 16 -0.73 14.73 1.99
CA PRO A 16 -0.52 13.28 2.05
C PRO A 16 -1.78 12.43 1.79
N THR A 17 -2.82 12.95 1.14
CA THR A 17 -4.12 12.26 1.02
C THR A 17 -3.99 10.86 0.39
N ALA A 18 -3.25 10.73 -0.71
CA ALA A 18 -3.00 9.44 -1.34
C ALA A 18 -2.30 8.42 -0.42
N TYR A 19 -1.39 8.85 0.46
CA TYR A 19 -0.76 7.97 1.45
C TYR A 19 -1.76 7.52 2.52
N LYS A 20 -2.66 8.40 2.95
CA LYS A 20 -3.72 8.08 3.92
C LYS A 20 -4.72 7.07 3.34
N ASP A 21 -5.16 7.28 2.11
CA ASP A 21 -6.09 6.38 1.42
C ASP A 21 -5.46 4.99 1.28
N SER A 22 -4.20 4.93 0.82
CA SER A 22 -3.50 3.67 0.64
C SER A 22 -3.19 2.95 1.96
N TRP A 23 -3.00 3.71 3.06
CA TRP A 23 -2.89 3.13 4.40
C TRP A 23 -4.21 2.54 4.88
N ASN A 24 -5.31 3.26 4.71
CA ASN A 24 -6.63 2.75 5.09
C ASN A 24 -6.99 1.49 4.28
N ALA A 25 -6.64 1.45 3.00
CA ALA A 25 -6.79 0.26 2.18
C ALA A 25 -6.02 -0.95 2.73
N LEU A 26 -4.75 -0.75 3.10
CA LEU A 26 -3.93 -1.80 3.71
C LEU A 26 -4.55 -2.30 5.02
N GLN A 27 -5.08 -1.40 5.84
CA GLN A 27 -5.78 -1.74 7.07
C GLN A 27 -7.06 -2.54 6.82
N GLY A 28 -7.84 -2.20 5.78
CA GLY A 28 -9.01 -2.97 5.37
C GLY A 28 -8.68 -4.40 4.95
N VAL A 29 -7.56 -4.58 4.23
CA VAL A 29 -7.05 -5.93 3.88
C VAL A 29 -6.67 -6.71 5.13
N GLN A 30 -5.96 -6.08 6.06
CA GLN A 30 -5.57 -6.72 7.32
C GLN A 30 -6.78 -7.07 8.19
N ALA A 31 -7.78 -6.19 8.23
CA ALA A 31 -9.04 -6.38 8.91
C ALA A 31 -9.96 -7.40 8.23
N ARG A 32 -9.52 -7.98 7.09
CA ARG A 32 -10.25 -9.06 6.40
C ARG A 32 -11.66 -8.65 6.00
N SER A 33 -11.85 -7.36 5.71
CA SER A 33 -13.16 -6.75 5.51
C SER A 33 -13.91 -7.28 4.28
N GLU A 34 -13.18 -7.88 3.33
CA GLU A 34 -13.74 -8.44 2.11
C GLU A 34 -13.67 -9.98 2.13
N PRO A 35 -14.79 -10.70 1.91
CA PRO A 35 -14.85 -12.17 1.99
C PRO A 35 -13.81 -12.86 1.10
N TRP A 36 -13.64 -12.37 -0.14
CA TRP A 36 -12.72 -12.97 -1.10
C TRP A 36 -11.24 -12.90 -0.68
N ILE A 37 -10.86 -11.94 0.18
CA ILE A 37 -9.50 -11.89 0.72
C ILE A 37 -9.27 -13.08 1.65
N ASN A 38 -10.27 -13.45 2.45
CA ASN A 38 -10.15 -14.58 3.37
C ASN A 38 -10.09 -15.92 2.63
N ASP A 39 -10.85 -16.05 1.55
CA ASP A 39 -10.97 -17.31 0.82
C ASP A 39 -9.73 -17.62 -0.03
N TYR A 40 -9.02 -16.59 -0.50
CA TYR A 40 -7.99 -16.75 -1.53
C TYR A 40 -6.64 -16.08 -1.25
N ALA A 41 -6.53 -15.19 -0.25
CA ALA A 41 -5.27 -14.50 0.02
C ALA A 41 -4.39 -15.28 1.00
N ASP A 42 -3.11 -15.39 0.66
CA ASP A 42 -2.09 -15.89 1.58
C ASP A 42 -1.44 -14.73 2.33
N PHE A 43 -1.85 -14.53 3.58
CA PHE A 43 -1.35 -13.45 4.44
C PHE A 43 0.11 -13.63 4.87
N ASN A 44 0.72 -14.79 4.67
CA ASN A 44 2.17 -14.98 4.86
C ASN A 44 2.98 -14.50 3.65
N ARG A 45 2.33 -14.24 2.51
CA ARG A 45 2.94 -13.81 1.25
C ARG A 45 2.37 -12.47 0.79
N PHE A 46 2.55 -11.45 1.62
CA PHE A 46 2.08 -10.10 1.32
C PHE A 46 3.17 -9.26 0.64
N PHE A 47 2.85 -8.65 -0.51
CA PHE A 47 3.76 -7.82 -1.29
C PHE A 47 3.11 -6.48 -1.63
N LEU A 48 3.91 -5.41 -1.64
CA LEU A 48 3.49 -4.11 -2.17
C LEU A 48 4.05 -3.93 -3.57
N VAL A 49 3.24 -3.44 -4.50
CA VAL A 49 3.64 -3.20 -5.88
C VAL A 49 3.13 -1.84 -6.32
N GLY A 50 3.98 -1.06 -6.99
CA GLY A 50 3.60 0.23 -7.53
C GLY A 50 4.49 0.66 -8.70
N ASP A 51 3.96 1.56 -9.53
CA ASP A 51 4.66 2.23 -10.63
C ASP A 51 4.64 3.75 -10.42
N SER A 52 5.72 4.45 -10.79
CA SER A 52 5.84 5.91 -10.69
C SER A 52 5.48 6.44 -9.29
N ALA A 53 4.48 7.33 -9.18
CA ALA A 53 3.96 7.82 -7.91
C ALA A 53 3.36 6.70 -7.03
N GLY A 54 2.90 5.59 -7.61
CA GLY A 54 2.47 4.40 -6.88
C GLY A 54 3.63 3.69 -6.18
N ALA A 55 4.79 3.59 -6.83
CA ALA A 55 5.98 2.99 -6.22
C ALA A 55 6.49 3.81 -5.02
N ASN A 56 6.39 5.15 -5.11
CA ASN A 56 6.65 6.05 -4.00
C ASN A 56 5.70 5.78 -2.82
N ILE A 57 4.40 5.65 -3.07
CA ILE A 57 3.42 5.28 -2.04
C ILE A 57 3.74 3.92 -1.42
N SER A 58 4.06 2.91 -2.23
CA SER A 58 4.45 1.57 -1.74
C SER A 58 5.66 1.63 -0.81
N HIS A 59 6.65 2.44 -1.14
CA HIS A 59 7.83 2.67 -0.30
C HIS A 59 7.44 3.27 1.06
N HIS A 60 6.65 4.36 1.08
CA HIS A 60 6.21 5.00 2.32
C HIS A 60 5.33 4.08 3.18
N LEU A 61 4.45 3.29 2.56
CA LEU A 61 3.63 2.30 3.27
C LEU A 61 4.48 1.26 3.97
N ALA A 62 5.46 0.68 3.28
CA ALA A 62 6.31 -0.34 3.87
C ALA A 62 7.09 0.18 5.08
N PHE A 63 7.61 1.40 4.99
CA PHE A 63 8.29 2.04 6.11
C PHE A 63 7.34 2.27 7.29
N ARG A 64 6.13 2.78 7.01
CA ARG A 64 5.10 2.98 8.03
C ARG A 64 4.67 1.69 8.70
N THR A 65 4.49 0.60 7.93
CA THR A 65 4.16 -0.72 8.48
C THR A 65 5.25 -1.23 9.41
N LYS A 66 6.53 -1.06 9.06
CA LYS A 66 7.66 -1.45 9.93
C LYS A 66 7.69 -0.69 11.25
N GLN A 67 7.22 0.56 11.28
CA GLN A 67 7.17 1.39 12.49
C GLN A 67 5.93 1.14 13.35
N SER A 68 4.92 0.48 12.81
CA SER A 68 3.69 0.16 13.53
C SER A 68 3.74 -1.25 14.12
N ASP A 69 3.10 -1.48 15.27
CA ASP A 69 2.93 -2.81 15.89
C ASP A 69 1.98 -3.74 15.09
N HIS A 70 1.65 -3.39 13.84
CA HIS A 70 0.70 -4.12 13.03
C HIS A 70 1.29 -5.41 12.46
N THR A 71 0.42 -6.42 12.37
CA THR A 71 0.71 -7.82 12.06
C THR A 71 1.08 -8.10 10.60
N VAL A 72 0.99 -7.11 9.69
CA VAL A 72 1.24 -7.35 8.25
C VAL A 72 2.73 -7.47 7.99
N LYS A 73 3.17 -8.71 7.76
CA LYS A 73 4.54 -9.00 7.33
C LYS A 73 4.67 -8.81 5.82
N ILE A 74 5.06 -7.61 5.41
CA ILE A 74 5.44 -7.33 4.01
C ILE A 74 6.70 -8.14 3.69
N LYS A 75 6.60 -9.06 2.73
CA LYS A 75 7.70 -9.91 2.27
C LYS A 75 8.60 -9.24 1.24
N GLY A 76 8.07 -8.26 0.51
CA GLY A 76 8.82 -7.53 -0.48
C GLY A 76 8.01 -6.38 -1.08
N ILE A 77 8.73 -5.52 -1.79
CA ILE A 77 8.18 -4.38 -2.52
C ILE A 77 8.72 -4.42 -3.94
N ALA A 78 7.84 -4.37 -4.94
CA ALA A 78 8.22 -4.16 -6.33
C ALA A 78 7.94 -2.71 -6.71
N MET A 79 8.99 -1.99 -7.10
CA MET A 79 8.94 -0.56 -7.44
C MET A 79 9.32 -0.37 -8.90
N MET A 80 8.37 0.00 -9.74
CA MET A 80 8.61 0.33 -11.14
C MET A 80 8.75 1.85 -11.26
N HIS A 81 9.85 2.30 -11.88
CA HIS A 81 10.18 3.72 -12.12
C HIS A 81 9.80 4.68 -10.97
N PRO A 82 10.31 4.47 -9.74
CA PRO A 82 9.76 5.18 -8.58
C PRO A 82 9.98 6.68 -8.65
N TYR A 83 8.89 7.44 -8.48
CA TYR A 83 8.93 8.89 -8.46
C TYR A 83 9.36 9.40 -7.08
N PHE A 84 10.64 9.72 -6.92
CA PHE A 84 11.17 10.44 -5.77
C PHE A 84 11.69 11.80 -6.20
N TRP A 85 11.52 12.80 -5.34
CA TRP A 85 12.05 14.14 -5.53
C TRP A 85 12.64 14.65 -4.21
N GLY A 86 13.81 15.27 -4.27
CA GLY A 86 14.51 15.89 -3.15
C GLY A 86 15.73 16.67 -3.67
N THR A 87 16.19 17.66 -2.91
CA THR A 87 17.45 18.40 -3.14
C THR A 87 18.47 18.01 -2.09
#